data_AF-A0A1H7FV11-F1
#
_entry.id   AF-A0A1H7FV11-F1
#
_cell.length_a   1.000
_cell.length_b   1.000
_cell.length_c   1.000
_cell.angle_alpha   90.00
_cell.angle_beta   90.00
_cell.angle_gamma   90.00
#
_symmetry.space_group_name_H-M   'P 1'
#
loop_
_entity.id
_entity.type
_entity.pdbx_description
1 polymer ?
#
loop_
_entity_poly.entity_id
_entity_poly.type
_entity_poly.pdbx_seq_one_letter_code
_entity_poly.pdbx_strand_id
1 'polypeptide(L)'
;MRKPLLLLVFSLLLSACEQPEAEVKALVADSAEQRIWAFIHFNVPSESGMDSYYYYGRIAQPLYRLIKNNRAQRGFITLEEVRYWGNDDKIHAYADRENTGEMVFRIEDIKQIELIANPPQVGLGYEQYREAKPQTPSPSEAAPPASEAPAAPGRFPAKAS
;
A
#
# COMPACT_ATOMS: atom_id res chain seq x y z
N MET A 1 -14.35 -49.00 -36.43
CA MET A 1 -14.79 -48.45 -35.12
C MET A 1 -13.73 -47.50 -34.58
N ARG A 2 -13.79 -46.19 -34.87
CA ARG A 2 -12.87 -45.15 -34.33
C ARG A 2 -13.53 -43.77 -34.13
N LYS A 3 -14.87 -43.70 -34.13
CA LYS A 3 -15.62 -42.44 -33.96
C LYS A 3 -15.78 -41.93 -32.51
N PRO A 4 -15.71 -42.74 -31.43
CA PRO A 4 -15.94 -42.19 -30.08
C PRO A 4 -14.75 -41.38 -29.56
N LEU A 5 -13.53 -41.64 -30.06
CA LEU A 5 -12.33 -40.93 -29.61
C LEU A 5 -12.30 -39.47 -30.09
N LEU A 6 -12.80 -39.19 -31.29
CA LEU A 6 -12.84 -37.83 -31.84
C LEU A 6 -13.81 -36.93 -31.07
N LEU A 7 -14.93 -37.50 -30.62
CA LEU A 7 -15.95 -36.80 -29.84
C LEU A 7 -15.44 -36.45 -28.43
N LEU A 8 -14.67 -37.35 -27.81
CA LEU A 8 -14.05 -37.12 -26.51
C LEU A 8 -13.00 -35.98 -26.56
N VAL A 9 -12.16 -35.95 -27.61
CA VAL A 9 -11.15 -34.90 -27.80
C VAL A 9 -11.81 -33.54 -28.08
N PHE A 10 -12.92 -33.52 -28.82
CA PHE A 10 -13.65 -32.28 -29.07
C PHE A 10 -14.34 -31.73 -27.81
N SER A 11 -14.83 -32.60 -26.93
CA SER A 11 -15.39 -32.19 -25.63
C SER A 11 -14.33 -31.63 -24.68
N LEU A 12 -13.11 -32.16 -24.68
CA LEU A 12 -11.99 -31.67 -23.85
C LEU A 12 -11.51 -30.27 -24.29
N LEU A 13 -11.62 -29.92 -25.57
CA LEU A 13 -11.23 -28.60 -26.08
C LEU A 13 -12.26 -27.51 -25.71
N LEU A 14 -13.51 -27.86 -25.43
CA LEU A 14 -14.55 -26.90 -25.06
C LEU A 14 -14.51 -26.52 -23.57
N SER A 15 -13.98 -27.38 -22.70
CA SER A 15 -13.85 -27.11 -21.26
C SER A 15 -12.65 -26.22 -20.90
N ALA A 16 -11.72 -25.97 -21.82
CA ALA A 16 -10.57 -25.08 -21.59
C ALA A 16 -10.92 -23.58 -21.72
N CYS A 17 -12.19 -23.25 -21.95
CA CYS A 17 -12.68 -21.88 -22.10
C CYS A 17 -13.39 -21.35 -20.83
N GLU A 18 -13.04 -21.86 -19.65
CA GLU A 18 -13.50 -21.25 -18.39
C GLU A 18 -12.79 -19.91 -18.20
N GLN A 19 -13.55 -18.82 -18.45
CA GLN A 19 -13.09 -17.45 -18.28
C GLN A 19 -12.97 -17.11 -16.78
N PRO A 20 -11.77 -16.79 -16.25
CA PRO A 20 -11.63 -16.30 -14.89
C PRO A 20 -12.25 -14.90 -14.67
N GLU A 21 -12.71 -14.25 -15.74
CA GLU A 21 -13.25 -12.89 -15.70
C GLU A 21 -14.63 -12.79 -15.04
N ALA A 22 -15.42 -13.87 -15.06
CA ALA A 22 -16.77 -13.88 -14.49
C ALA A 22 -16.76 -13.78 -12.95
N GLU A 23 -15.83 -14.46 -12.28
CA GLU A 23 -15.69 -14.44 -10.82
C GLU A 23 -15.23 -13.06 -10.30
N VAL A 24 -14.31 -12.42 -11.04
CA VAL A 24 -13.81 -11.07 -10.70
C VAL A 24 -14.93 -10.04 -10.79
N LYS A 25 -15.81 -10.14 -11.79
CA LYS A 25 -16.89 -9.18 -12.00
C LYS A 25 -17.94 -9.21 -10.87
N ALA A 26 -18.27 -10.40 -10.37
CA ALA A 26 -19.19 -10.57 -9.24
C ALA A 26 -18.58 -10.07 -7.92
N LEU A 27 -17.30 -10.37 -7.68
CA LEU A 27 -16.57 -9.90 -6.50
C LEU A 27 -16.46 -8.37 -6.45
N VAL A 28 -16.21 -7.70 -7.58
CA VAL A 28 -16.08 -6.24 -7.65
C VAL A 28 -17.43 -5.53 -7.47
N ALA A 29 -18.53 -6.11 -7.96
CA ALA A 29 -19.86 -5.52 -7.84
C ALA A 29 -20.39 -5.49 -6.39
N ASP A 30 -20.13 -6.55 -5.62
CA ASP A 30 -20.66 -6.71 -4.24
C ASP A 30 -19.82 -5.97 -3.18
N SER A 31 -18.62 -5.53 -3.53
CA SER A 31 -17.63 -4.98 -2.60
C SER A 31 -17.21 -3.55 -2.91
N ALA A 32 -17.90 -2.92 -3.86
CA ALA A 32 -17.68 -1.54 -4.26
C ALA A 32 -17.78 -0.55 -3.08
N GLU A 33 -18.42 -0.93 -1.97
CA GLU A 33 -18.57 -0.06 -0.79
C GLU A 33 -17.27 0.10 0.03
N GLN A 34 -16.39 -0.91 0.09
CA GLN A 34 -15.19 -0.83 0.90
C GLN A 34 -14.00 -0.31 0.10
N ARG A 35 -13.79 1.01 0.16
CA ARG A 35 -12.66 1.71 -0.49
C ARG A 35 -11.54 2.04 0.49
N ILE A 36 -10.30 1.78 0.06
CA ILE A 36 -9.06 2.03 0.81
C ILE A 36 -8.19 3.03 0.08
N TRP A 37 -7.32 3.73 0.82
CA TRP A 37 -6.31 4.59 0.24
C TRP A 37 -5.11 3.80 -0.26
N ALA A 38 -4.67 4.11 -1.47
CA ALA A 38 -3.48 3.53 -2.05
C ALA A 38 -2.60 4.59 -2.70
N PHE A 39 -1.28 4.37 -2.62
CA PHE A 39 -0.30 5.00 -3.49
C PHE A 39 -0.09 4.10 -4.72
N ILE A 40 -0.07 4.71 -5.91
CA ILE A 40 0.08 4.01 -7.18
C ILE A 40 1.06 4.76 -8.07
N HIS A 41 2.06 4.03 -8.55
CA HIS A 41 3.01 4.48 -9.54
C HIS A 41 2.67 3.84 -10.88
N PHE A 42 2.40 4.66 -11.89
CA PHE A 42 2.12 4.23 -13.25
C PHE A 42 3.29 4.56 -14.17
N ASN A 43 3.54 3.68 -15.13
CA ASN A 43 4.46 3.88 -16.24
C ASN A 43 3.67 3.80 -17.54
N VAL A 44 3.34 4.95 -18.11
CA VAL A 44 2.48 5.05 -19.30
C VAL A 44 3.35 5.26 -20.54
N PRO A 45 3.17 4.46 -21.61
CA PRO A 45 3.86 4.69 -22.88
C PRO A 45 3.45 6.03 -23.51
N SER A 46 4.42 6.79 -24.02
CA SER A 46 4.22 8.04 -24.76
C SER A 46 5.10 8.13 -26.00
N GLU A 47 4.89 9.14 -26.84
CA GLU A 47 5.66 9.30 -28.09
C GLU A 47 7.18 9.43 -27.86
N SER A 48 7.58 10.00 -26.72
CA SER A 48 8.98 10.17 -26.30
C SER A 48 9.53 9.03 -25.45
N GLY A 49 8.73 8.02 -25.11
CA GLY A 49 9.16 6.89 -24.30
C GLY A 49 8.13 6.45 -23.25
N MET A 50 8.47 6.63 -21.98
CA MET A 50 7.66 6.16 -20.85
C MET A 50 7.59 7.27 -19.81
N ASP A 51 6.37 7.69 -19.50
CA ASP A 51 6.08 8.72 -18.50
C ASP A 51 5.69 8.07 -17.17
N SER A 52 6.29 8.55 -16.08
CA SER A 52 6.01 8.06 -14.74
C SER A 52 5.05 9.01 -14.02
N TYR A 53 3.97 8.45 -13.47
CA TYR A 53 2.98 9.21 -12.71
C TYR A 53 2.78 8.62 -11.32
N TYR A 54 2.63 9.50 -10.33
CA TYR A 54 2.54 9.15 -8.92
C TYR A 54 1.24 9.69 -8.33
N TYR A 55 0.30 8.79 -8.09
CA TYR A 55 -1.03 9.13 -7.59
C TYR A 55 -1.29 8.50 -6.23
N TYR A 56 -2.13 9.19 -5.49
CA TYR A 56 -2.82 8.67 -4.32
C TYR A 56 -4.31 8.70 -4.62
N GLY A 57 -5.02 7.65 -4.26
CA GLY A 57 -6.46 7.61 -4.50
C GLY A 57 -7.12 6.51 -3.72
N ARG A 58 -8.45 6.56 -3.71
CA ARG A 58 -9.31 5.52 -3.15
C ARG A 58 -9.60 4.49 -4.22
N ILE A 59 -9.38 3.23 -3.88
CA ILE A 59 -9.62 2.07 -4.74
C ILE A 59 -10.49 1.05 -3.98
N ALA A 60 -11.34 0.32 -4.69
CA ALA A 60 -12.04 -0.83 -4.14
C ALA A 60 -11.03 -1.83 -3.54
N GLN A 61 -11.19 -2.18 -2.27
CA GLN A 61 -10.26 -3.04 -1.55
C GLN A 61 -10.03 -4.41 -2.22
N PRO A 62 -11.04 -5.13 -2.73
CA PRO A 62 -10.78 -6.39 -3.43
C PRO A 62 -10.03 -6.20 -4.74
N LEU A 63 -10.28 -5.13 -5.50
CA LEU A 63 -9.48 -4.83 -6.69
C LEU A 63 -8.00 -4.60 -6.32
N TYR A 64 -7.73 -3.83 -5.26
CA TYR A 64 -6.38 -3.69 -4.73
C TYR A 64 -5.74 -5.03 -4.40
N ARG A 65 -6.47 -5.93 -3.71
CA ARG A 65 -5.96 -7.27 -3.37
C ARG A 65 -5.69 -8.11 -4.63
N LEU A 66 -6.51 -8.01 -5.67
CA LEU A 66 -6.28 -8.72 -6.93
C LEU A 66 -5.04 -8.22 -7.64
N ILE A 67 -4.86 -6.90 -7.75
CA ILE A 67 -3.68 -6.28 -8.37
C ILE A 67 -2.42 -6.62 -7.56
N LYS A 68 -2.46 -6.40 -6.23
CA LYS A 68 -1.31 -6.64 -5.33
C LYS A 68 -0.82 -8.09 -5.35
N ASN A 69 -1.73 -9.05 -5.54
CA ASN A 69 -1.42 -10.47 -5.63
C ASN A 69 -1.22 -10.97 -7.07
N ASN A 70 -1.05 -10.07 -8.05
CA ASN A 70 -0.85 -10.36 -9.48
C ASN A 70 -1.97 -11.21 -10.12
N ARG A 71 -3.19 -11.18 -9.56
CA ARG A 71 -4.37 -11.88 -10.07
C ARG A 71 -5.18 -11.06 -11.07
N ALA A 72 -5.00 -9.74 -11.10
CA ALA A 72 -5.51 -8.84 -12.13
C ALA A 72 -4.34 -8.06 -12.73
N GLN A 73 -4.00 -8.34 -13.99
CA GLN A 73 -2.83 -7.78 -14.68
C GLN A 73 -3.19 -6.89 -15.88
N ARG A 74 -4.47 -6.86 -16.26
CA ARG A 74 -5.01 -6.11 -17.41
C ARG A 74 -6.38 -5.57 -17.08
N GLY A 75 -6.77 -4.51 -17.77
CA GLY A 75 -8.10 -3.91 -17.66
C GLY A 75 -8.02 -2.51 -17.08
N PHE A 76 -9.13 -2.06 -16.48
CA PHE A 76 -9.25 -0.70 -15.99
C PHE A 76 -9.49 -0.66 -14.48
N ILE A 77 -8.98 0.39 -13.87
CA ILE A 77 -9.12 0.72 -12.46
C ILE A 77 -9.62 2.15 -12.39
N THR A 78 -10.65 2.36 -11.57
CA THR A 78 -11.11 3.70 -11.19
C THR A 78 -10.52 4.06 -9.84
N LEU A 79 -9.91 5.24 -9.77
CA LEU A 79 -9.49 5.89 -8.54
C LEU A 79 -10.44 7.04 -8.23
N GLU A 80 -10.77 7.20 -6.97
CA GLU A 80 -11.58 8.30 -6.45
C GLU A 80 -10.78 9.14 -5.46
N GLU A 81 -11.22 10.38 -5.22
CA GLU A 81 -10.52 11.35 -4.38
C GLU A 81 -9.03 11.48 -4.74
N VAL A 82 -8.73 11.54 -6.03
CA VAL A 82 -7.37 11.46 -6.54
C VAL A 82 -6.54 12.67 -6.09
N ARG A 83 -5.31 12.38 -5.65
CA ARG A 83 -4.26 13.35 -5.35
C ARG A 83 -3.00 12.93 -6.08
N TYR A 84 -2.12 13.87 -6.42
CA TYR A 84 -0.90 13.57 -7.16
C TYR A 84 0.32 14.22 -6.51
N TRP A 85 1.47 13.59 -6.69
CA TRP A 85 2.76 14.17 -6.31
C TRP A 85 3.21 15.18 -7.37
N GLY A 86 3.37 16.44 -6.98
CA GLY A 86 3.81 17.52 -7.86
C GLY A 86 5.34 17.66 -7.93
N ASN A 87 5.80 18.47 -8.88
CA ASN A 87 7.22 18.80 -9.05
C ASN A 87 7.78 19.72 -7.94
N ASP A 88 6.92 20.20 -7.04
CA ASP A 88 7.25 21.06 -5.90
C ASP A 88 7.36 20.27 -4.58
N ASP A 89 7.52 18.95 -4.68
CA ASP A 89 7.58 18.01 -3.56
C ASP A 89 6.35 18.04 -2.63
N LYS A 90 5.19 18.40 -3.19
CA LYS A 90 3.92 18.48 -2.47
C LYS A 90 2.85 17.64 -3.13
N ILE A 91 1.90 17.22 -2.31
CA ILE A 91 0.70 16.54 -2.75
C ILE A 91 -0.36 17.56 -3.14
N HIS A 92 -0.91 17.42 -4.34
CA HIS A 92 -1.96 18.28 -4.87
C HIS A 92 -3.26 17.49 -5.01
N ALA A 93 -4.38 18.15 -4.77
CA ALA A 93 -5.68 17.59 -5.12
C ALA A 93 -5.83 17.58 -6.65
N TYR A 94 -6.30 16.46 -7.20
CA TYR A 94 -6.76 16.45 -8.58
C TYR A 94 -8.15 17.08 -8.63
N ALA A 95 -8.25 18.27 -9.20
CA ALA A 95 -9.51 18.96 -9.42
C ALA A 95 -9.48 19.60 -10.81
N ASP A 96 -10.34 19.13 -11.71
CA ASP A 96 -10.65 19.86 -12.94
C ASP A 96 -12.06 20.47 -12.85
N ARG A 97 -12.44 21.31 -13.81
CA ARG A 97 -13.71 22.06 -13.80
C ARG A 97 -14.96 21.19 -13.95
N GLU A 98 -14.81 19.96 -14.43
CA GLU A 98 -15.87 19.03 -14.79
C GLU A 98 -15.81 17.72 -13.97
N ASN A 99 -14.68 17.40 -13.34
CA ASN A 99 -14.42 16.10 -12.75
C ASN A 99 -14.07 16.17 -11.25
N THR A 100 -14.81 15.41 -10.44
CA THR A 100 -14.83 15.47 -8.96
C THR A 100 -13.71 14.71 -8.26
N GLY A 101 -12.54 14.60 -8.90
CA GLY A 101 -11.40 13.83 -8.36
C GLY A 101 -11.48 12.34 -8.66
N GLU A 102 -12.14 11.94 -9.74
CA GLU A 102 -12.13 10.56 -10.26
C GLU A 102 -11.21 10.45 -11.47
N MET A 103 -10.46 9.35 -11.57
CA MET A 103 -9.62 9.05 -12.72
C MET A 103 -9.64 7.56 -13.04
N VAL A 104 -9.56 7.23 -14.33
CA VAL A 104 -9.50 5.85 -14.83
C VAL A 104 -8.11 5.58 -15.40
N PHE A 105 -7.50 4.49 -14.97
CA PHE A 105 -6.19 4.04 -15.44
C PHE A 105 -6.25 2.59 -15.93
N ARG A 106 -5.25 2.20 -16.72
CA ARG A 106 -5.01 0.81 -17.10
C ARG A 106 -4.27 0.08 -15.99
N ILE A 107 -4.67 -1.15 -15.69
CA ILE A 107 -4.00 -2.00 -14.68
C ILE A 107 -2.61 -2.40 -15.17
N GLU A 108 -2.45 -2.65 -16.48
CA GLU A 108 -1.17 -3.02 -17.08
C GLU A 108 -0.09 -1.94 -16.96
N ASP A 109 -0.47 -0.68 -16.76
CA ASP A 109 0.47 0.44 -16.59
C ASP A 109 0.94 0.60 -15.13
N ILE A 110 0.40 -0.17 -14.18
CA ILE A 110 0.80 -0.10 -12.77
C ILE A 110 2.18 -0.71 -12.60
N LYS A 111 3.14 0.12 -12.20
CA LYS A 111 4.49 -0.32 -11.83
C LYS A 111 4.56 -0.76 -10.37
N GLN A 112 3.86 -0.06 -9.48
CA GLN A 112 3.85 -0.32 -8.04
C GLN A 112 2.54 0.18 -7.42
N ILE A 113 2.04 -0.59 -6.44
CA ILE A 113 0.86 -0.24 -5.65
C ILE A 113 1.08 -0.58 -4.17
N GLU A 114 0.76 0.37 -3.30
CA GLU A 114 0.94 0.28 -1.85
C GLU A 114 -0.28 0.79 -1.10
N LEU A 115 -0.67 0.07 -0.05
CA LEU A 115 -1.69 0.53 0.89
C LEU A 115 -1.10 1.64 1.77
N ILE A 116 -1.81 2.74 1.92
CA ILE A 116 -1.46 3.80 2.86
C ILE A 116 -2.52 3.89 3.96
N ALA A 117 -2.08 4.02 5.21
CA ALA A 117 -2.97 4.01 6.36
C ALA A 117 -3.80 5.30 6.48
N ASN A 118 -3.15 6.44 6.19
CA ASN A 118 -3.74 7.75 6.37
C ASN A 118 -3.98 8.44 5.02
N PRO A 119 -5.10 9.16 4.86
CA PRO A 119 -5.35 9.97 3.68
C PRO A 119 -4.24 11.00 3.46
N PRO A 120 -3.75 11.19 2.22
CA PRO A 120 -2.76 12.21 1.91
C PRO A 120 -3.29 13.62 2.17
N GLN A 121 -2.54 14.44 2.91
CA GLN A 121 -2.86 15.84 3.12
C GLN A 121 -2.29 16.69 1.98
N VAL A 122 -3.14 17.51 1.39
CA VAL A 122 -2.77 18.43 0.31
C VAL A 122 -1.85 19.52 0.84
N GLY A 123 -0.82 19.87 0.07
CA GLY A 123 0.18 20.89 0.43
C GLY A 123 1.32 20.37 1.30
N LEU A 124 1.24 19.14 1.79
CA LEU A 124 2.33 18.44 2.47
C LEU A 124 3.03 17.48 1.48
N GLY A 125 4.30 17.18 1.76
CA GLY A 125 5.09 16.20 1.05
C GLY A 125 5.09 14.82 1.72
N TYR A 126 6.03 13.96 1.35
CA TYR A 126 6.13 12.56 1.77
C TYR A 126 6.45 12.41 3.26
N GLU A 127 7.00 13.46 3.88
CA GLU A 127 7.31 13.52 5.31
C GLU A 127 6.10 13.20 6.21
N GLN A 128 4.87 13.43 5.74
CA GLN A 128 3.65 13.06 6.46
C GLN A 128 3.52 11.55 6.73
N TYR A 129 4.26 10.72 6.00
CA TYR A 129 4.29 9.27 6.16
C TYR A 129 5.55 8.74 6.86
N ARG A 130 6.52 9.61 7.17
CA ARG A 130 7.66 9.22 8.00
C ARG A 130 7.14 9.12 9.43
N GLU A 131 7.17 7.91 9.98
CA GLU A 131 6.85 7.67 11.38
C GLU A 131 7.50 8.74 12.26
N ALA A 132 6.70 9.44 13.06
CA ALA A 132 7.23 10.21 14.17
C ALA A 132 8.01 9.20 15.03
N LYS A 133 9.35 9.23 14.96
CA LYS A 133 10.18 8.45 15.87
C LYS A 133 9.63 8.72 17.28
N PRO A 134 9.32 7.69 18.08
CA PRO A 134 8.99 7.89 19.47
C PRO A 134 10.07 8.78 20.05
N GLN A 135 9.69 9.97 20.53
CA GLN A 135 10.62 10.80 21.28
C GLN A 135 11.00 9.99 22.51
N THR A 136 12.15 9.33 22.46
CA THR A 136 12.79 8.83 23.67
C THR A 136 13.05 10.08 24.50
N PRO A 137 12.44 10.24 25.69
CA PRO A 137 12.80 11.35 26.55
C PRO A 137 14.31 11.29 26.78
N SER A 138 14.99 12.39 26.48
CA SER A 138 16.44 12.53 26.66
C SER A 138 16.79 12.17 28.11
N PRO A 139 17.75 11.26 28.37
CA PRO A 139 18.18 10.91 29.74
C PRO A 139 18.94 12.03 30.46
N SER A 140 18.95 13.26 29.96
CA SER A 140 19.77 14.36 30.47
C SER A 140 19.08 15.23 31.53
N GLU A 141 18.04 14.73 32.20
CA GLU A 141 17.42 15.43 33.34
C GLU A 141 17.03 14.46 34.47
N ALA A 142 17.96 13.57 34.85
CA ALA A 142 17.91 12.85 36.11
C ALA A 142 19.32 12.42 36.55
N ALA A 143 20.14 13.38 36.98
CA ALA A 143 21.30 13.08 37.82
C ALA A 143 21.01 13.58 39.24
N PRO A 144 20.72 12.70 40.22
CA PRO A 144 20.87 13.07 41.62
C PRO A 144 22.38 13.17 41.97
N PRO A 145 22.81 14.14 42.80
CA PRO A 145 24.20 14.25 43.20
C PRO A 145 24.61 13.03 44.04
N ALA A 146 25.75 12.44 43.67
CA ALA A 146 26.40 11.36 44.38
C ALA A 146 26.71 11.78 45.84
N SER A 147 26.11 11.07 46.80
CA SER A 147 26.52 11.14 48.20
C SER A 147 27.86 10.45 48.37
N GLU A 148 28.84 11.27 48.69
CA GLU A 148 30.17 10.98 49.19
C GLU A 148 30.11 10.01 50.39
N ALA A 149 30.92 8.94 50.35
CA ALA A 149 31.24 8.12 51.50
C ALA A 149 32.77 8.03 51.60
N PRO A 150 33.36 8.28 52.79
CA PRO A 150 34.47 7.43 53.17
C PRO A 150 34.58 7.11 54.68
N ALA A 151 35.38 6.06 54.91
CA ALA A 151 36.04 5.62 56.15
C ALA A 151 35.23 4.68 57.08
N ALA A 152 35.77 3.62 57.67
CA ALA A 152 37.04 2.87 57.63
C ALA A 152 36.86 1.68 58.62
N PRO A 153 37.74 0.67 58.65
CA PRO A 153 37.44 -0.69 59.13
C PRO A 153 37.79 -0.92 60.61
N GLY A 154 37.24 -1.98 61.23
CA GLY A 154 37.89 -2.57 62.41
C GLY A 154 37.07 -3.51 63.31
N ARG A 155 37.61 -4.73 63.46
CA ARG A 155 37.59 -5.65 64.64
C ARG A 155 36.45 -6.68 64.83
N PHE A 156 36.85 -7.93 64.58
CA PHE A 156 36.54 -9.20 65.26
C PHE A 156 36.59 -9.13 66.82
N PRO A 157 36.25 -10.18 67.61
CA PRO A 157 35.87 -11.58 67.26
C PRO A 157 34.64 -12.16 68.00
N ALA A 158 34.31 -13.38 67.59
CA ALA A 158 33.44 -14.34 68.27
C ALA A 158 33.83 -14.65 69.73
N LYS A 159 32.84 -15.03 70.53
CA LYS A 159 33.00 -15.93 71.69
C LYS A 159 31.88 -16.99 71.67
N ALA A 160 32.31 -18.23 71.85
CA ALA A 160 31.48 -19.40 72.07
C ALA A 160 30.92 -19.43 73.49
N SER A 161 29.68 -19.91 73.62
CA SER A 161 29.18 -20.92 74.57
C SER A 161 27.68 -21.10 74.35
#